data_AF-A0A7V2WSW2-F1
#
_entry.id   AF-A0A7V2WSW2-F1
#
_cell.length_a   1.000
_cell.length_b   1.000
_cell.length_c   1.000
_cell.angle_alpha   90.00
_cell.angle_beta   90.00
_cell.angle_gamma   90.00
#
_symmetry.space_group_name_H-M   'P 1'
#
loop_
_entity.id
_entity.type
_entity.pdbx_description
1 polymer ?
#
loop_
_entity_poly.entity_id
_entity_poly.type
_entity_poly.pdbx_seq_one_letter_code
_entity_poly.pdbx_strand_id
1 'polypeptide(L)'
;MLYHLLIPLHTIWPIFNVFRYITFRSIYAAVTALLIVLVFGPRFIEKMREIKAGQAIRDDGPKSHLKKQGTPSMGGVLIIGAVLISTLLWANLKNVYVWLVLWVLVSFGAIGLIDDIKKVRFRDPKGLSGRWKLFFQVLISLTFGMVLYRFHLVDSSLSVPFLKDVHPELGPLYLPFIVLVMTGTSNAVNLTDGLDGLAIGPFIVCAAVYTLFAYLSGHAELSRYLLIPHVRGAGELAVLCSALVGAGLGFLWYNAYPAEIFMGDVGSLSLGGALGAVAIIVKQELL
;
A
#
# COMPACT_ATOMS: atom_id res chain seq x y z
N MET A 1 17.67 4.68 3.89
CA MET A 1 18.91 5.39 3.52
C MET A 1 19.40 6.24 4.68
N LEU A 2 18.57 7.14 5.22
CA LEU A 2 18.92 7.95 6.40
C LEU A 2 19.24 7.10 7.63
N TYR A 3 18.49 6.01 7.83
CA TYR A 3 18.79 5.01 8.87
C TYR A 3 20.24 4.51 8.78
N HIS A 4 20.70 4.11 7.59
CA HIS A 4 22.04 3.55 7.39
C HIS A 4 23.14 4.61 7.41
N LEU A 5 22.81 5.84 7.01
CA LEU A 5 23.77 6.94 6.88
C LEU A 5 24.01 7.67 8.21
N LEU A 6 22.95 7.91 9.00
CA LEU A 6 23.01 8.75 10.20
C LEU A 6 23.28 7.96 11.48
N ILE A 7 22.85 6.70 11.57
CA ILE A 7 23.11 5.88 12.77
C ILE A 7 24.61 5.72 13.05
N PRO A 8 25.50 5.44 12.09
CA PRO A 8 26.93 5.33 12.38
C PRO A 8 27.53 6.59 13.03
N LEU A 9 26.94 7.77 12.79
CA LEU A 9 27.40 9.05 13.35
C LEU A 9 26.98 9.29 14.81
N HIS A 10 26.13 8.41 15.39
CA HIS A 10 25.66 8.57 16.77
C HIS A 10 26.79 8.52 17.82
N THR A 11 27.92 7.89 17.48
CA THR A 11 29.12 7.82 18.33
C THR A 11 29.80 9.18 18.46
N ILE A 12 29.64 10.06 17.48
CA ILE A 12 30.17 11.42 17.44
C ILE A 12 29.11 12.42 17.92
N TRP A 13 27.87 12.25 17.46
CA TRP A 13 26.74 13.14 17.77
C TRP A 13 25.56 12.32 18.31
N PRO A 14 25.35 12.26 19.64
CA PRO A 14 24.32 11.42 20.27
C PRO A 14 22.89 11.65 19.77
N ILE A 15 22.60 12.84 19.21
CA ILE A 15 21.29 13.18 18.64
C ILE A 15 20.84 12.20 17.54
N PHE A 16 21.76 11.58 16.80
CA PHE A 16 21.40 10.63 15.74
C PHE A 16 20.89 9.28 16.27
N ASN A 17 20.92 9.03 17.58
CA ASN A 17 20.27 7.85 18.17
C ASN A 17 18.76 7.82 17.93
N VAL A 18 18.12 8.97 17.68
CA VAL A 18 16.68 9.04 17.39
C VAL A 18 16.28 8.19 16.18
N PHE A 19 17.19 7.99 15.21
CA PHE A 19 16.94 7.16 14.02
C PHE A 19 16.89 5.66 14.34
N ARG A 20 17.28 5.22 15.54
CA ARG A 20 17.11 3.82 15.95
C ARG A 20 15.67 3.48 16.28
N TYR A 21 14.88 4.45 16.75
CA TYR A 21 13.50 4.23 17.18
C TYR A 21 12.57 4.11 15.97
N ILE A 22 11.84 3.00 15.89
CA ILE A 22 10.83 2.76 14.84
C ILE A 22 9.75 3.84 14.90
N THR A 23 9.29 4.22 16.10
CA THR A 23 8.26 5.25 16.30
C THR A 23 8.62 6.59 15.68
N PHE A 24 9.85 7.07 15.93
CA PHE A 24 10.37 8.28 15.32
C PHE A 24 10.38 8.17 13.79
N ARG A 25 10.93 7.08 13.26
CA ARG A 25 11.01 6.86 11.81
C ARG A 25 9.63 6.74 11.16
N SER A 26 8.67 6.12 11.82
CA SER A 26 7.27 6.01 11.39
C SER A 26 6.62 7.38 11.25
N ILE A 27 6.70 8.23 12.28
CA ILE A 27 6.14 9.59 12.24
C ILE A 27 6.75 10.39 11.08
N TYR A 28 8.08 10.39 10.97
CA TYR A 28 8.74 11.14 9.90
C TYR A 28 8.53 10.54 8.51
N ALA A 29 8.31 9.23 8.40
CA ALA A 29 7.92 8.61 7.13
C ALA A 29 6.51 9.06 6.69
N ALA A 30 5.56 9.16 7.62
CA ALA A 30 4.24 9.72 7.34
C ALA A 30 4.34 11.19 6.91
N VAL A 31 5.05 12.02 7.68
CA VAL A 31 5.23 13.46 7.37
C VAL A 31 5.94 13.64 6.02
N THR A 32 7.00 12.88 5.75
CA THR A 32 7.73 12.96 4.48
C THR A 32 6.84 12.60 3.29
N ALA A 33 6.08 11.50 3.39
CA ALA A 33 5.18 11.07 2.34
C ALA A 33 4.04 12.09 2.11
N LEU A 34 3.45 12.63 3.19
CA LEU A 34 2.45 13.69 3.16
C LEU A 34 2.98 14.93 2.43
N LEU A 35 4.17 15.41 2.82
CA LEU A 35 4.78 16.60 2.22
C LEU A 35 5.12 16.39 0.74
N ILE A 36 5.59 15.21 0.36
CA ILE A 36 5.83 14.91 -1.07
C ILE A 36 4.51 15.04 -1.85
N VAL A 37 3.41 14.45 -1.36
CA VAL A 37 2.13 14.56 -2.07
C VAL A 37 1.62 16.00 -2.11
N LEU A 38 1.72 16.77 -1.02
CA LEU A 38 1.25 18.16 -0.99
C LEU A 38 2.11 19.12 -1.84
N VAL A 39 3.42 18.92 -1.88
CA VAL A 39 4.33 19.80 -2.64
C VAL A 39 4.31 19.49 -4.14
N PHE A 40 4.27 18.20 -4.51
CA PHE A 40 4.30 17.77 -5.90
C PHE A 40 2.90 17.59 -6.52
N GLY A 41 1.86 17.50 -5.69
CA GLY A 41 0.46 17.32 -6.09
C GLY A 41 -0.02 18.30 -7.16
N PRO A 42 0.09 19.63 -6.97
CA PRO A 42 -0.45 20.59 -7.94
C PRO A 42 0.15 20.43 -9.34
N ARG A 43 1.49 20.31 -9.42
CA ARG A 43 2.21 20.10 -10.69
C ARG A 43 1.85 18.75 -11.33
N PHE A 44 1.68 17.71 -10.51
CA PHE A 44 1.28 16.40 -11.00
C PHE A 44 -0.14 16.43 -11.58
N ILE A 45 -1.07 17.11 -10.90
CA ILE A 45 -2.46 17.24 -11.33
C ILE A 45 -2.54 18.01 -12.65
N GLU A 46 -1.83 19.12 -12.78
CA GLU A 46 -1.71 19.86 -14.05
C GLU A 46 -1.21 18.95 -15.17
N LYS A 47 -0.15 18.17 -14.91
CA LYS A 47 0.38 17.25 -15.91
C LYS A 47 -0.61 16.17 -16.31
N MET A 48 -1.36 15.62 -15.36
CA MET A 48 -2.38 14.63 -15.66
C MET A 48 -3.59 15.25 -16.39
N ARG A 49 -3.94 16.52 -16.13
CA ARG A 49 -4.97 17.25 -16.89
C ARG A 49 -4.57 17.39 -18.36
N GLU A 50 -3.31 17.71 -18.65
CA GLU A 50 -2.79 17.75 -20.04
C GLU A 50 -2.92 16.39 -20.73
N ILE A 51 -2.60 15.31 -20.03
CA ILE A 51 -2.70 13.94 -20.56
C ILE A 51 -4.17 13.53 -20.77
N LYS A 52 -5.07 13.92 -19.85
CA LYS A 52 -6.49 13.59 -19.90
C LYS A 52 -7.25 14.36 -20.99
N ALA A 53 -6.77 15.54 -21.39
CA ALA A 53 -7.41 16.39 -22.41
C ALA A 53 -7.63 15.68 -23.77
N GLY A 54 -7.03 14.50 -23.98
CA GLY A 54 -7.23 13.65 -25.17
C GLY A 54 -8.22 12.49 -25.04
N GLN A 55 -8.97 12.31 -23.93
CA GLN A 55 -9.87 11.14 -23.73
C GLN A 55 -11.21 11.25 -24.45
N ALA A 56 -11.76 10.10 -24.91
CA ALA A 56 -13.14 10.01 -25.41
C ALA A 56 -14.17 9.91 -24.27
N ILE A 57 -15.34 10.48 -24.52
CA ILE A 57 -16.44 10.61 -23.57
C ILE A 57 -17.19 9.29 -23.48
N ARG A 58 -17.53 8.86 -22.26
CA ARG A 58 -18.39 7.70 -21.98
C ARG A 58 -19.82 8.20 -21.77
N ASP A 59 -20.76 7.77 -22.61
CA ASP A 59 -22.16 8.23 -22.63
C ASP A 59 -23.11 7.43 -21.69
N ASP A 60 -22.61 6.36 -21.10
CA ASP A 60 -23.39 5.31 -20.42
C ASP A 60 -23.33 5.39 -18.87
N GLY A 61 -23.68 6.55 -18.28
CA GLY A 61 -23.73 6.74 -16.82
C GLY A 61 -24.81 7.74 -16.32
N PRO A 62 -25.17 7.72 -15.02
CA PRO A 62 -26.17 8.63 -14.44
C PRO A 62 -25.78 10.11 -14.59
N LYS A 63 -26.75 11.01 -14.77
CA LYS A 63 -26.50 12.45 -15.01
C LYS A 63 -25.64 13.15 -13.94
N SER A 64 -25.58 12.64 -12.71
CA SER A 64 -24.68 13.12 -11.65
C SER A 64 -23.19 12.87 -11.94
N HIS A 65 -22.85 11.84 -12.71
CA HIS A 65 -21.47 11.55 -13.14
C HIS A 65 -20.99 12.45 -14.29
N LEU A 66 -21.90 13.13 -15.01
CA LEU A 66 -21.55 14.04 -16.10
C LEU A 66 -20.87 15.33 -15.61
N LYS A 67 -21.02 15.72 -14.33
CA LYS A 67 -20.29 16.87 -13.75
C LYS A 67 -18.82 16.56 -13.39
N LYS A 68 -18.42 15.29 -13.31
CA LYS A 68 -17.04 14.84 -12.99
C LYS A 68 -16.14 14.65 -14.22
N GLN A 69 -16.57 15.15 -15.38
CA GLN A 69 -15.95 14.90 -16.68
C GLN A 69 -14.50 15.42 -16.82
N GLY A 70 -14.09 16.43 -16.04
CA GLY A 70 -12.76 17.05 -16.13
C GLY A 70 -11.64 16.45 -15.26
N THR A 71 -11.96 15.65 -14.24
CA THR A 71 -10.97 15.27 -13.22
C THR A 71 -10.00 14.18 -13.73
N PRO A 72 -8.67 14.41 -13.79
CA PRO A 72 -7.70 13.41 -14.24
C PRO A 72 -7.67 12.15 -13.37
N SER A 73 -7.23 11.03 -13.94
CA SER A 73 -6.94 9.78 -13.23
C SER A 73 -5.42 9.64 -12.99
N MET A 74 -4.99 8.48 -12.47
CA MET A 74 -3.59 8.09 -12.24
C MET A 74 -2.92 8.75 -11.02
N GLY A 75 -3.70 9.29 -10.10
CA GLY A 75 -3.22 9.82 -8.82
C GLY A 75 -2.42 8.81 -8.00
N GLY A 76 -2.68 7.52 -8.17
CA GLY A 76 -1.91 6.44 -7.55
C GLY A 76 -0.42 6.47 -7.83
N VAL A 77 0.02 7.01 -8.98
CA VAL A 77 1.46 7.17 -9.29
C VAL A 77 2.14 8.10 -8.28
N LEU A 78 1.47 9.21 -7.93
CA LEU A 78 1.98 10.16 -6.94
C LEU A 78 2.06 9.52 -5.55
N ILE A 79 1.04 8.74 -5.17
CA ILE A 79 1.01 8.01 -3.89
C ILE A 79 2.17 7.01 -3.82
N ILE A 80 2.31 6.14 -4.83
CA ILE A 80 3.37 5.12 -4.88
C ILE A 80 4.75 5.79 -4.83
N GLY A 81 4.96 6.86 -5.60
CA GLY A 81 6.21 7.61 -5.58
C GLY A 81 6.56 8.18 -4.20
N ALA A 82 5.59 8.80 -3.53
CA ALA A 82 5.76 9.33 -2.19
C ALA A 82 6.08 8.24 -1.15
N VAL A 83 5.39 7.10 -1.22
CA VAL A 83 5.60 5.95 -0.33
C VAL A 83 6.98 5.34 -0.56
N LEU A 84 7.39 5.14 -1.82
CA LEU A 84 8.70 4.60 -2.17
C LEU A 84 9.82 5.48 -1.63
N ILE A 85 9.79 6.78 -1.95
CA ILE A 85 10.83 7.72 -1.52
C ILE A 85 10.88 7.78 0.01
N SER A 86 9.73 7.94 0.68
CA SER A 86 9.68 8.02 2.13
C SER A 86 10.17 6.73 2.81
N THR A 87 9.71 5.57 2.34
CA THR A 87 10.15 4.27 2.87
C THR A 87 11.65 4.06 2.65
N LEU A 88 12.17 4.39 1.45
CA LEU A 88 13.58 4.26 1.16
C LEU A 88 14.46 5.18 2.01
N LEU A 89 13.95 6.35 2.41
CA LEU A 89 14.64 7.25 3.33
C LEU A 89 14.68 6.67 4.76
N TRP A 90 13.54 6.29 5.30
CA TRP A 90 13.36 6.02 6.73
C TRP A 90 13.45 4.54 7.14
N ALA A 91 13.06 3.59 6.30
CA ALA A 91 13.08 2.17 6.67
C ALA A 91 14.50 1.58 6.71
N ASN A 92 14.67 0.51 7.49
CA ASN A 92 15.88 -0.30 7.46
C ASN A 92 15.88 -1.19 6.21
N LEU A 93 16.65 -0.78 5.20
CA LEU A 93 16.75 -1.46 3.91
C LEU A 93 17.40 -2.86 3.93
N LYS A 94 17.90 -3.33 5.09
CA LYS A 94 18.32 -4.72 5.25
C LYS A 94 17.14 -5.67 5.52
N ASN A 95 15.97 -5.11 5.81
CA ASN A 95 14.79 -5.89 6.12
C ASN A 95 14.10 -6.41 4.85
N VAL A 96 13.95 -7.73 4.75
CA VAL A 96 13.34 -8.39 3.59
C VAL A 96 11.86 -8.03 3.42
N TYR A 97 11.11 -7.85 4.51
CA TYR A 97 9.67 -7.55 4.44
C TYR A 97 9.40 -6.20 3.79
N VAL A 98 10.25 -5.19 4.04
CA VAL A 98 10.16 -3.87 3.40
C VAL A 98 10.25 -4.02 1.88
N TRP A 99 11.24 -4.79 1.40
CA TRP A 99 11.40 -5.03 -0.03
C TRP A 99 10.26 -5.82 -0.66
N LEU A 100 9.74 -6.84 0.05
CA LEU A 100 8.60 -7.61 -0.44
C LEU A 100 7.37 -6.74 -0.61
N VAL A 101 7.02 -5.90 0.38
CA VAL A 101 5.85 -5.03 0.29
C VAL A 101 6.05 -3.92 -0.74
N LEU A 102 7.25 -3.34 -0.86
CA LEU A 102 7.54 -2.38 -1.94
C LEU A 102 7.45 -3.02 -3.32
N TRP A 103 7.93 -4.26 -3.49
CA TRP A 103 7.80 -5.01 -4.73
C TRP A 103 6.33 -5.29 -5.08
N VAL A 104 5.50 -5.67 -4.09
CA VAL A 104 4.05 -5.82 -4.29
C VAL A 104 3.41 -4.50 -4.69
N LEU A 105 3.69 -3.41 -3.96
CA LEU A 105 3.15 -2.07 -4.23
C LEU A 105 3.46 -1.64 -5.67
N VAL A 106 4.71 -1.78 -6.11
CA VAL A 106 5.15 -1.42 -7.47
C VAL A 106 4.54 -2.35 -8.51
N SER A 107 4.52 -3.66 -8.28
CA SER A 107 4.05 -4.64 -9.26
C SER A 107 2.54 -4.55 -9.50
N PHE A 108 1.73 -4.41 -8.43
CA PHE A 108 0.30 -4.14 -8.55
C PHE A 108 0.04 -2.75 -9.14
N GLY A 109 0.85 -1.76 -8.78
CA GLY A 109 0.80 -0.42 -9.37
C GLY A 109 1.09 -0.43 -10.86
N ALA A 110 2.01 -1.28 -11.32
CA ALA A 110 2.31 -1.46 -12.74
C ALA A 110 1.12 -2.05 -13.51
N ILE A 111 0.39 -3.01 -12.94
CA ILE A 111 -0.85 -3.52 -13.55
C ILE A 111 -1.86 -2.38 -13.73
N GLY A 112 -2.09 -1.61 -12.67
CA GLY A 112 -3.02 -0.49 -12.71
C GLY A 112 -2.57 0.63 -13.66
N LEU A 113 -1.27 0.88 -13.74
CA LEU A 113 -0.68 1.85 -14.67
C LEU A 113 -0.87 1.44 -16.12
N ILE A 114 -0.64 0.16 -16.44
CA ILE A 114 -0.89 -0.38 -17.78
C ILE A 114 -2.37 -0.22 -18.14
N ASP A 115 -3.27 -0.49 -17.20
CA ASP A 115 -4.71 -0.33 -17.39
C ASP A 115 -5.12 1.13 -17.64
N ASP A 116 -4.69 2.05 -16.77
CA ASP A 116 -5.02 3.47 -16.89
C ASP A 116 -4.42 4.09 -18.16
N ILE A 117 -3.17 3.74 -18.51
CA ILE A 117 -2.57 4.18 -19.78
C ILE A 117 -3.36 3.65 -20.96
N LYS A 118 -3.82 2.38 -20.93
CA LYS A 118 -4.61 1.81 -22.02
C LYS A 118 -5.94 2.54 -22.19
N LYS A 119 -6.63 2.86 -21.08
CA LYS A 119 -7.86 3.67 -21.09
C LYS A 119 -7.64 5.04 -21.73
N VAL A 120 -6.52 5.71 -21.40
CA VAL A 120 -6.17 7.03 -21.96
C VAL A 120 -5.77 6.93 -23.45
N ARG A 121 -4.81 6.07 -23.78
CA ARG A 121 -4.18 5.99 -25.11
C ARG A 121 -5.15 5.49 -26.19
N PHE A 122 -5.95 4.48 -25.87
CA PHE A 122 -6.85 3.85 -26.84
C PHE A 122 -8.28 4.42 -26.78
N ARG A 123 -8.53 5.39 -25.89
CA ARG A 123 -9.87 5.98 -25.69
C ARG A 123 -10.96 4.94 -25.44
N ASP A 124 -10.57 3.80 -24.86
CA ASP A 124 -11.46 2.68 -24.54
C ASP A 124 -11.68 2.64 -23.02
N PRO A 125 -12.91 2.90 -22.54
CA PRO A 125 -13.21 2.91 -21.11
C PRO A 125 -13.02 1.54 -20.44
N LYS A 126 -12.93 0.44 -21.21
CA LYS A 126 -12.77 -0.92 -20.67
C LYS A 126 -11.36 -1.23 -20.19
N GLY A 127 -10.33 -0.56 -20.71
CA GLY A 127 -8.93 -0.80 -20.34
C GLY A 127 -8.44 -2.23 -20.61
N LEU A 128 -7.63 -2.76 -19.70
CA LEU A 128 -7.17 -4.14 -19.65
C LEU A 128 -8.33 -5.06 -19.23
N SER A 129 -8.48 -6.20 -19.91
CA SER A 129 -9.55 -7.13 -19.55
C SER A 129 -9.36 -7.66 -18.13
N GLY A 130 -10.47 -7.84 -17.40
CA GLY A 130 -10.43 -8.32 -16.00
C GLY A 130 -9.70 -9.66 -15.84
N ARG A 131 -9.74 -10.52 -16.86
CA ARG A 131 -8.99 -11.80 -16.88
C ARG A 131 -7.48 -11.59 -16.81
N TRP A 132 -6.94 -10.61 -17.55
CA TRP A 132 -5.51 -10.30 -17.52
C TRP A 132 -5.11 -9.59 -16.24
N LYS A 133 -5.94 -8.67 -15.72
CA LYS A 133 -5.71 -8.05 -14.40
C LYS A 133 -5.58 -9.12 -13.32
N LEU A 134 -6.57 -10.02 -13.23
CA LEU A 134 -6.59 -11.08 -12.24
C LEU A 134 -5.41 -12.05 -12.43
N PHE A 135 -5.08 -12.42 -13.67
CA PHE A 135 -3.93 -13.28 -13.96
C PHE A 135 -2.61 -12.69 -13.39
N PHE A 136 -2.33 -11.41 -13.64
CA PHE A 136 -1.12 -10.78 -13.12
C PHE A 136 -1.16 -10.62 -11.59
N GLN A 137 -2.31 -10.27 -11.00
CA GLN A 137 -2.45 -10.22 -9.55
C GLN A 137 -2.18 -11.59 -8.90
N VAL A 138 -2.73 -12.67 -9.47
CA VAL A 138 -2.48 -14.04 -9.00
C VAL A 138 -1.01 -14.39 -9.13
N LEU A 139 -0.38 -14.08 -10.26
CA LEU A 139 1.05 -14.37 -10.49
C LEU A 139 1.95 -13.65 -9.46
N ILE A 140 1.68 -12.38 -9.19
CA ILE A 140 2.44 -11.59 -8.20
C ILE A 140 2.22 -12.15 -6.79
N SER A 141 0.98 -12.45 -6.41
CA SER A 141 0.66 -13.00 -5.09
C SER A 141 1.24 -14.40 -4.87
N LEU A 142 1.26 -15.25 -5.91
CA LEU A 142 1.93 -16.55 -5.86
C LEU A 142 3.44 -16.38 -5.65
N THR A 143 4.06 -15.46 -6.38
CA THR A 143 5.49 -15.18 -6.24
C THR A 143 5.82 -14.68 -4.83
N PHE A 144 5.00 -13.75 -4.29
CA PHE A 144 5.12 -13.29 -2.91
C PHE A 144 5.03 -14.45 -1.91
N GLY A 145 3.98 -15.28 -2.00
CA GLY A 145 3.79 -16.41 -1.11
C GLY A 145 4.88 -17.47 -1.22
N MET A 146 5.38 -17.75 -2.43
CA MET A 146 6.52 -18.66 -2.64
C MET A 146 7.81 -18.15 -1.98
N VAL A 147 8.05 -16.83 -2.01
CA VAL A 147 9.20 -16.24 -1.32
C VAL A 147 9.05 -16.37 0.20
N LEU A 148 7.86 -16.09 0.74
CA LEU A 148 7.60 -16.29 2.18
C LEU A 148 7.86 -17.74 2.61
N TYR A 149 7.34 -18.70 1.84
CA TYR A 149 7.49 -20.13 2.09
C TYR A 149 8.96 -20.58 1.98
N ARG A 150 9.64 -20.26 0.87
CA ARG A 150 11.00 -20.76 0.59
C ARG A 150 12.04 -20.23 1.57
N PHE A 151 11.89 -18.99 2.03
CA PHE A 151 12.79 -18.38 3.00
C PHE A 151 12.32 -18.53 4.45
N HIS A 152 11.24 -19.30 4.69
CA HIS A 152 10.69 -19.57 6.03
C HIS A 152 10.45 -18.27 6.82
N LEU A 153 9.95 -17.24 6.12
CA LEU A 153 9.78 -15.90 6.70
C LEU A 153 8.54 -15.80 7.57
N VAL A 154 7.54 -16.66 7.33
CA VAL A 154 6.25 -16.69 7.99
C VAL A 154 5.77 -18.15 8.00
N ASP A 155 5.19 -18.62 9.11
CA ASP A 155 4.58 -19.95 9.17
C ASP A 155 3.23 -20.03 8.42
N SER A 156 2.71 -21.24 8.20
CA SER A 156 1.42 -21.50 7.54
C SER A 156 0.23 -21.59 8.50
N SER A 157 0.38 -21.16 9.75
CA SER A 157 -0.73 -21.14 10.73
C SER A 157 -1.57 -19.88 10.54
N LEU A 158 -2.87 -19.94 10.77
CA LEU A 158 -3.71 -18.73 10.79
C LEU A 158 -3.86 -18.20 12.21
N SER A 159 -3.82 -16.88 12.36
CA SER A 159 -4.26 -16.22 13.58
C SER A 159 -5.77 -15.98 13.48
N VAL A 160 -6.56 -16.62 14.35
CA VAL A 160 -8.00 -16.40 14.40
C VAL A 160 -8.32 -15.34 15.47
N PRO A 161 -8.86 -14.16 15.08
CA PRO A 161 -9.24 -13.15 16.05
C PRO A 161 -10.18 -13.71 17.11
N PHE A 162 -10.03 -13.25 18.36
CA PHE A 162 -10.82 -13.67 19.53
C PHE A 162 -10.64 -15.12 20.00
N LEU A 163 -10.02 -16.00 19.21
CA LEU A 163 -9.77 -17.40 19.55
C LEU A 163 -8.26 -17.66 19.66
N LYS A 164 -7.69 -17.31 20.84
CA LYS A 164 -6.23 -17.29 21.06
C LYS A 164 -5.53 -18.65 21.00
N ASP A 165 -6.27 -19.75 21.17
CA ASP A 165 -5.72 -21.10 21.14
C ASP A 165 -5.98 -21.82 19.80
N VAL A 166 -6.67 -21.15 18.86
CA VAL A 166 -7.06 -21.73 17.58
C VAL A 166 -6.15 -21.19 16.48
N HIS A 167 -5.16 -22.01 16.13
CA HIS A 167 -4.18 -21.72 15.07
C HIS A 167 -4.19 -22.81 14.01
N PRO A 168 -5.19 -22.83 13.10
CA PRO A 168 -5.28 -23.87 12.10
C PRO A 168 -4.10 -23.77 11.14
N GLU A 169 -3.39 -24.87 10.96
CA GLU A 169 -2.26 -24.98 10.04
C GLU A 169 -2.77 -25.37 8.66
N LEU A 170 -2.62 -24.46 7.69
CA LEU A 170 -3.08 -24.69 6.32
C LEU A 170 -2.06 -25.45 5.46
N GLY A 171 -0.79 -25.50 5.89
CA GLY A 171 0.28 -26.11 5.12
C GLY A 171 0.32 -25.58 3.67
N PRO A 172 0.29 -26.46 2.64
CA PRO A 172 0.26 -26.04 1.23
C PRO A 172 -0.94 -25.16 0.85
N LEU A 173 -2.07 -25.26 1.55
CA LEU A 173 -3.27 -24.44 1.30
C LEU A 173 -3.08 -22.98 1.74
N TYR A 174 -2.01 -22.67 2.47
CA TYR A 174 -1.70 -21.29 2.81
C TYR A 174 -1.32 -20.45 1.57
N LEU A 175 -0.71 -21.06 0.55
CA LEU A 175 -0.36 -20.37 -0.69
C LEU A 175 -1.58 -19.87 -1.48
N PRO A 176 -2.61 -20.69 -1.80
CA PRO A 176 -3.82 -20.20 -2.42
C PRO A 176 -4.59 -19.23 -1.51
N PHE A 177 -4.50 -19.37 -0.18
CA PHE A 177 -5.06 -18.40 0.76
C PHE A 177 -4.38 -17.02 0.65
N ILE A 178 -3.05 -16.95 0.56
CA ILE A 178 -2.31 -15.71 0.30
C ILE A 178 -2.80 -15.04 -0.99
N VAL A 179 -2.96 -15.83 -2.06
CA VAL A 179 -3.48 -15.32 -3.34
C VAL A 179 -4.87 -14.72 -3.15
N LEU A 180 -5.76 -15.42 -2.45
CA LEU A 180 -7.11 -14.93 -2.16
C LEU A 180 -7.09 -13.61 -1.38
N VAL A 181 -6.30 -13.52 -0.30
CA VAL A 181 -6.22 -12.30 0.51
C VAL A 181 -5.68 -11.13 -0.30
N MET A 182 -4.56 -11.31 -1.01
CA MET A 182 -3.93 -10.21 -1.76
C MET A 182 -4.76 -9.76 -2.96
N THR A 183 -5.30 -10.70 -3.74
CA THR A 183 -6.15 -10.35 -4.88
C THR A 183 -7.51 -9.81 -4.41
N GLY A 184 -8.08 -10.36 -3.35
CA GLY A 184 -9.33 -9.90 -2.75
C GLY A 184 -9.24 -8.48 -2.23
N THR A 185 -8.22 -8.18 -1.41
CA THR A 185 -7.98 -6.83 -0.87
C THR A 185 -7.71 -5.80 -1.98
N SER A 186 -6.88 -6.15 -2.97
CA SER A 186 -6.61 -5.29 -4.13
C SER A 186 -7.88 -4.92 -4.91
N ASN A 187 -8.73 -5.91 -5.21
CA ASN A 187 -9.98 -5.67 -5.93
C ASN A 187 -11.05 -5.01 -5.05
N ALA A 188 -11.08 -5.27 -3.73
CA ALA A 188 -11.98 -4.58 -2.80
C ALA A 188 -11.72 -3.08 -2.76
N VAL A 189 -10.45 -2.65 -2.72
CA VAL A 189 -10.10 -1.22 -2.79
C VAL A 189 -10.48 -0.62 -4.15
N ASN A 190 -10.26 -1.34 -5.26
CA ASN A 190 -10.65 -0.88 -6.60
C ASN A 190 -12.16 -0.74 -6.79
N LEU A 191 -12.96 -1.66 -6.25
CA LEU A 191 -14.42 -1.56 -6.27
C LEU A 191 -14.94 -0.38 -5.41
N THR A 192 -14.21 -0.02 -4.36
CA THR A 192 -14.58 1.08 -3.46
C THR A 192 -14.24 2.46 -4.06
N ASP A 193 -13.30 2.53 -5.01
CA ASP A 193 -12.81 3.78 -5.64
C ASP A 193 -13.77 4.32 -6.71
N GLY A 194 -15.04 4.52 -6.33
CA GLY A 194 -16.11 5.02 -7.21
C GLY A 194 -16.60 6.44 -6.87
N LEU A 195 -16.21 6.99 -5.72
CA LEU A 195 -16.61 8.32 -5.24
C LEU A 195 -15.41 9.07 -4.63
N ASP A 196 -15.50 10.40 -4.63
CA ASP A 196 -14.45 11.32 -4.16
C ASP A 196 -14.13 11.04 -2.68
N GLY A 197 -12.88 10.68 -2.39
CA GLY A 197 -12.42 10.37 -1.04
C GLY A 197 -12.88 9.00 -0.48
N LEU A 198 -13.74 8.26 -1.18
CA LEU A 198 -14.40 7.08 -0.61
C LEU A 198 -13.44 5.90 -0.38
N ALA A 199 -12.51 5.63 -1.30
CA ALA A 199 -11.55 4.55 -1.11
C ALA A 199 -10.39 4.94 -0.21
N ILE A 200 -9.85 6.15 -0.38
CA ILE A 200 -8.65 6.57 0.36
C ILE A 200 -8.92 6.78 1.85
N GLY A 201 -10.11 7.24 2.24
CA GLY A 201 -10.49 7.44 3.65
C GLY A 201 -10.37 6.14 4.49
N PRO A 202 -11.15 5.09 4.18
CA PRO A 202 -11.05 3.78 4.82
C PRO A 202 -9.65 3.18 4.71
N PHE A 203 -8.98 3.33 3.56
CA PHE A 203 -7.61 2.86 3.37
C PHE A 203 -6.64 3.45 4.40
N ILE A 204 -6.70 4.77 4.67
CA ILE A 204 -5.86 5.43 5.68
C ILE A 204 -6.09 4.82 7.06
N VAL A 205 -7.34 4.54 7.42
CA VAL A 205 -7.69 3.90 8.70
C VAL A 205 -7.10 2.50 8.78
N CYS A 206 -7.28 1.67 7.74
CA CYS A 206 -6.68 0.34 7.68
C CYS A 206 -5.14 0.40 7.77
N ALA A 207 -4.49 1.30 7.02
CA ALA A 207 -3.04 1.48 7.06
C ALA A 207 -2.53 1.93 8.44
N ALA A 208 -3.28 2.77 9.16
CA ALA A 208 -2.95 3.15 10.53
C ALA A 208 -3.07 1.95 11.50
N VAL A 209 -4.11 1.13 11.36
CA VAL A 209 -4.27 -0.10 12.15
C VAL A 209 -3.14 -1.09 11.85
N TYR A 210 -2.79 -1.30 10.58
CA TYR A 210 -1.67 -2.17 10.21
C TYR A 210 -0.30 -1.59 10.59
N THR A 211 -0.16 -0.26 10.72
CA THR A 211 1.03 0.35 11.34
C THR A 211 1.19 -0.11 12.78
N LEU A 212 0.10 -0.12 13.56
CA LEU A 212 0.09 -0.60 14.93
C LEU A 212 0.42 -2.10 15.00
N PHE A 213 -0.25 -2.94 14.20
CA PHE A 213 0.01 -4.38 14.20
C PHE A 213 1.42 -4.75 13.75
N ALA A 214 2.00 -4.04 12.78
CA ALA A 214 3.39 -4.22 12.40
C ALA A 214 4.34 -3.90 13.56
N TYR A 215 4.08 -2.82 14.28
CA TYR A 215 4.87 -2.45 15.46
C TYR A 215 4.75 -3.49 16.57
N LEU A 216 3.53 -3.93 16.90
CA LEU A 216 3.26 -4.89 17.97
C LEU A 216 3.82 -6.29 17.65
N SER A 217 3.53 -6.82 16.46
CA SER A 217 4.03 -8.15 16.03
C SER A 217 5.56 -8.17 15.91
N GLY A 218 6.18 -7.04 15.56
CA GLY A 218 7.62 -6.87 15.51
C GLY A 218 8.33 -6.77 16.87
N HIS A 219 7.59 -6.60 17.97
CA HIS A 219 8.16 -6.34 19.30
C HIS A 219 7.92 -7.51 20.26
N ALA A 220 8.97 -8.25 20.60
CA ALA A 220 8.86 -9.54 21.28
C ALA A 220 8.11 -9.52 22.63
N GLU A 221 8.32 -8.48 23.43
CA GLU A 221 7.64 -8.36 24.73
C GLU A 221 6.15 -8.03 24.59
N LEU A 222 5.83 -7.10 23.68
CA LEU A 222 4.45 -6.67 23.44
C LEU A 222 3.64 -7.79 22.77
N SER A 223 4.22 -8.48 21.79
CA SER A 223 3.55 -9.59 21.11
C SER A 223 3.23 -10.71 22.10
N ARG A 224 4.16 -11.03 23.01
CA ARG A 224 3.94 -12.02 24.08
C ARG A 224 2.87 -11.57 25.07
N TYR A 225 2.90 -10.30 25.50
CA TYR A 225 1.92 -9.76 26.43
C TYR A 225 0.50 -9.75 25.85
N LEU A 226 0.36 -9.36 24.59
CA LEU A 226 -0.94 -9.29 23.90
C LEU A 226 -1.41 -10.64 23.34
N LEU A 227 -0.56 -11.68 23.39
CA LEU A 227 -0.82 -13.00 22.82
C LEU A 227 -1.10 -12.93 21.31
N ILE A 228 -0.28 -12.15 20.60
CA ILE A 228 -0.29 -12.08 19.13
C ILE A 228 0.98 -12.72 18.55
N PRO A 229 0.94 -13.25 17.31
CA PRO A 229 2.12 -13.85 16.70
C PRO A 229 3.29 -12.88 16.60
N HIS A 230 4.48 -13.35 17.02
CA HIS A 230 5.70 -12.56 16.92
C HIS A 230 6.38 -12.82 15.58
N VAL A 231 6.62 -11.75 14.81
CA VAL A 231 7.32 -11.83 13.52
C VAL A 231 8.55 -10.94 13.58
N ARG A 232 9.72 -11.57 13.70
CA ARG A 232 10.98 -10.86 13.89
C ARG A 232 11.28 -9.97 12.70
N GLY A 233 11.33 -8.65 12.94
CA GLY A 233 11.60 -7.66 11.90
C GLY A 233 10.35 -7.08 11.23
N ALA A 234 9.14 -7.58 11.52
CA ALA A 234 7.90 -7.00 10.99
C ALA A 234 7.70 -5.53 11.41
N GLY A 235 8.33 -5.10 12.52
CA GLY A 235 8.28 -3.71 12.99
C GLY A 235 8.75 -2.67 11.98
N GLU A 236 9.61 -3.03 11.02
CA GLU A 236 10.00 -2.11 9.94
C GLU A 236 8.85 -1.79 8.98
N LEU A 237 7.85 -2.67 8.87
CA LEU A 237 6.64 -2.40 8.08
C LEU A 237 5.81 -1.27 8.70
N ALA A 238 5.93 -0.99 10.00
CA ALA A 238 5.27 0.16 10.60
C ALA A 238 5.74 1.48 9.97
N VAL A 239 7.00 1.56 9.50
CA VAL A 239 7.53 2.74 8.80
C VAL A 239 6.90 2.88 7.42
N LEU A 240 6.79 1.77 6.68
CA LEU A 240 6.16 1.72 5.36
C LEU A 240 4.66 2.04 5.44
N CYS A 241 3.93 1.43 6.39
CA CYS A 241 2.51 1.69 6.60
C CYS A 241 2.25 3.14 7.05
N SER A 242 3.16 3.73 7.85
CA SER A 242 3.08 5.15 8.17
C SER A 242 3.28 6.03 6.93
N ALA A 243 4.16 5.65 6.01
CA ALA A 243 4.29 6.33 4.72
C ALA A 243 3.00 6.19 3.87
N LEU A 244 2.33 5.04 3.89
CA LEU A 244 1.02 4.85 3.25
C LEU A 244 -0.05 5.78 3.85
N VAL A 245 -0.09 5.90 5.18
CA VAL A 245 -0.98 6.85 5.89
C VAL A 245 -0.69 8.28 5.45
N GLY A 246 0.58 8.70 5.48
CA GLY A 246 0.99 10.05 5.11
C GLY A 246 0.67 10.40 3.66
N ALA A 247 1.03 9.53 2.72
CA ALA A 247 0.71 9.72 1.31
C ALA A 247 -0.82 9.71 1.06
N GLY A 248 -1.56 8.85 1.78
CA GLY A 248 -3.01 8.80 1.70
C GLY A 248 -3.66 10.09 2.19
N LEU A 249 -3.22 10.63 3.33
CA LEU A 249 -3.69 11.93 3.84
C LEU A 249 -3.39 13.07 2.87
N GLY A 250 -2.19 13.08 2.29
CA GLY A 250 -1.82 14.07 1.28
C GLY A 250 -2.65 13.94 0.01
N PHE A 251 -2.98 12.71 -0.40
CA PHE A 251 -3.80 12.47 -1.57
C PHE A 251 -5.26 12.86 -1.32
N LEU A 252 -5.77 12.57 -0.13
CA LEU A 252 -7.12 12.96 0.29
C LEU A 252 -7.33 14.47 0.21
N TRP A 253 -6.29 15.29 0.44
CA TRP A 253 -6.38 16.75 0.25
C TRP A 253 -6.86 17.14 -1.16
N TYR A 254 -6.42 16.42 -2.20
CA TYR A 254 -6.80 16.66 -3.60
C TYR A 254 -7.96 15.80 -4.09
N ASN A 255 -8.30 14.74 -3.35
CA ASN A 255 -9.33 13.77 -3.72
C ASN A 255 -10.64 13.95 -2.95
N ALA A 256 -10.65 14.74 -1.87
CA ALA A 256 -11.87 15.11 -1.15
C ALA A 256 -12.85 15.85 -2.07
N TYR A 257 -14.15 15.70 -1.83
CA TYR A 257 -15.17 16.32 -2.66
C TYR A 257 -15.08 17.86 -2.62
N PRO A 258 -15.03 18.54 -3.78
CA PRO A 258 -15.00 18.03 -5.16
C PRO A 258 -13.58 17.60 -5.60
N ALA A 259 -13.42 16.36 -6.10
CA ALA A 259 -12.09 15.82 -6.41
C ALA A 259 -11.36 16.51 -7.58
N GLU A 260 -10.09 16.86 -7.36
CA GLU A 260 -9.17 17.41 -8.37
C GLU A 260 -8.39 16.33 -9.12
N ILE A 261 -8.27 15.13 -8.55
CA ILE A 261 -7.64 13.96 -9.16
C ILE A 261 -8.24 12.66 -8.61
N PHE A 262 -8.39 11.66 -9.48
CA PHE A 262 -8.78 10.29 -9.11
C PHE A 262 -7.56 9.39 -8.93
N MET A 263 -7.69 8.44 -8.01
CA MET A 263 -6.63 7.50 -7.67
C MET A 263 -6.30 6.60 -8.87
N GLY A 264 -7.34 6.10 -9.54
CA GLY A 264 -7.20 5.22 -10.70
C GLY A 264 -6.78 3.81 -10.29
N ASP A 265 -6.76 2.90 -11.26
CA ASP A 265 -6.39 1.50 -11.03
C ASP A 265 -4.96 1.39 -10.50
N VAL A 266 -4.06 2.33 -10.85
CA VAL A 266 -2.69 2.40 -10.30
C VAL A 266 -2.70 2.38 -8.78
N GLY A 267 -3.49 3.27 -8.17
CA GLY A 267 -3.49 3.43 -6.72
C GLY A 267 -4.33 2.36 -6.06
N SER A 268 -5.54 2.11 -6.54
CA SER A 268 -6.44 1.18 -5.85
C SER A 268 -5.88 -0.25 -5.80
N LEU A 269 -5.29 -0.72 -6.90
CA LEU A 269 -4.74 -2.08 -6.95
C LEU A 269 -3.48 -2.22 -6.09
N SER A 270 -2.58 -1.23 -6.16
CA SER A 270 -1.31 -1.24 -5.40
C SER A 270 -1.53 -1.12 -3.90
N LEU A 271 -2.37 -0.19 -3.47
CA LEU A 271 -2.66 0.07 -2.07
C LEU A 271 -3.34 -1.14 -1.40
N GLY A 272 -4.35 -1.73 -2.04
CA GLY A 272 -4.99 -2.93 -1.52
C GLY A 272 -4.05 -4.14 -1.49
N GLY A 273 -3.27 -4.36 -2.55
CA GLY A 273 -2.29 -5.45 -2.60
C GLY A 273 -1.19 -5.32 -1.53
N ALA A 274 -0.70 -4.10 -1.29
CA ALA A 274 0.29 -3.81 -0.26
C ALA A 274 -0.26 -4.06 1.16
N LEU A 275 -1.50 -3.65 1.45
CA LEU A 275 -2.14 -3.96 2.73
C LEU A 275 -2.37 -5.46 2.92
N GLY A 276 -2.82 -6.17 1.90
CA GLY A 276 -2.95 -7.63 1.94
C GLY A 276 -1.62 -8.33 2.24
N ALA A 277 -0.53 -7.86 1.62
CA ALA A 277 0.82 -8.37 1.90
C ALA A 277 1.27 -8.08 3.35
N VAL A 278 0.99 -6.88 3.87
CA VAL A 278 1.30 -6.53 5.26
C VAL A 278 0.50 -7.42 6.22
N ALA A 279 -0.81 -7.61 5.98
CA ALA A 279 -1.69 -8.44 6.79
C ALA A 279 -1.16 -9.88 6.93
N ILE A 280 -0.70 -10.47 5.82
CA ILE A 280 -0.06 -11.79 5.80
C ILE A 280 1.23 -11.80 6.64
N ILE A 281 2.10 -10.82 6.45
CA ILE A 281 3.40 -10.78 7.16
C ILE A 281 3.20 -10.62 8.67
N VAL A 282 2.23 -9.81 9.11
CA VAL A 282 1.97 -9.55 10.54
C VAL A 282 1.02 -10.58 11.17
N LYS A 283 0.61 -11.62 10.42
CA LYS A 283 -0.33 -12.68 10.85
C LYS A 283 -1.66 -12.12 11.34
N GLN A 284 -2.22 -11.14 10.62
CA GLN A 284 -3.52 -10.53 10.91
C GLN A 284 -4.41 -10.53 9.65
N GLU A 285 -4.52 -11.68 8.98
CA GLU A 285 -5.19 -11.81 7.68
C GLU A 285 -6.72 -11.80 7.77
N LEU A 286 -7.27 -12.18 8.92
CA LEU A 286 -8.73 -12.32 9.15
C LEU A 286 -9.35 -11.08 9.81
N LEU A 287 -8.59 -9.98 9.91
CA LEU A 287 -8.97 -8.73 10.60
C LEU A 287 -9.27 -7.62 9.57
#